data_AF-A0A1E7ZAR0-F1
#
_entry.id   AF-A0A1E7ZAR0-F1
#
_cell.length_a   1.000
_cell.length_b   1.000
_cell.length_c   1.000
_cell.angle_alpha   90.00
_cell.angle_beta   90.00
_cell.angle_gamma   90.00
#
_symmetry.space_group_name_H-M   'P 1'
#
loop_
_entity.id
_entity.type
_entity.pdbx_description
1 polymer ?
#
loop_
_entity_poly.entity_id
_entity_poly.type
_entity_poly.pdbx_seq_one_letter_code
_entity_poly.pdbx_strand_id
1 'polypeptide(L)'
;MRYLTTAMMALVLTLSVLSSKAFAELTPQEQRLADMMLSGDMTQLRAASKQIYSAKIANPELLDIAAAILLKKYPHATRSEVDSLAWVARAIGASENGRYYSVLSEVVEKTTIDKLERHADKALDDLPGAEGEQFAYGMYMLPEKLYSKELDSSVISRLKSQMTAGDLSNLKQAAKEMTSRELKSQALCDIAAEILLRNYASAQKNQLDTFAWLMNAIGRSGMARYHDVLLEVEENSETRKLRKYAESNREALNEETAEQYKLGMFDEPLPDYAF
;
A
#
# COMPACT_ATOMS: atom_id res chain seq x y z
N MET A 1 61.95 46.54 37.14
CA MET A 1 61.91 46.92 35.70
C MET A 1 62.12 45.65 34.90
N ARG A 2 61.06 44.97 34.43
CA ARG A 2 60.44 45.09 33.09
C ARG A 2 61.45 44.93 31.95
N TYR A 3 61.38 43.81 31.21
CA TYR A 3 61.35 43.61 29.74
C TYR A 3 61.08 42.10 29.52
N LEU A 4 59.84 41.61 29.31
CA LEU A 4 59.01 41.59 28.09
C LEU A 4 59.69 40.97 26.84
N THR A 5 59.36 39.68 26.61
CA THR A 5 58.82 39.06 25.38
C THR A 5 59.66 39.13 24.09
N THR A 6 59.87 38.00 23.40
CA THR A 6 59.04 37.60 22.25
C THR A 6 59.20 36.11 21.93
N ALA A 7 58.12 35.34 22.10
CA ALA A 7 57.98 34.01 21.52
C ALA A 7 57.28 34.16 20.17
N MET A 8 57.94 33.73 19.10
CA MET A 8 57.44 33.77 17.73
C MET A 8 56.48 32.60 17.52
N MET A 9 55.17 32.85 17.66
CA MET A 9 54.12 31.85 17.44
C MET A 9 53.74 31.85 15.96
N ALA A 10 54.16 30.80 15.24
CA ALA A 10 53.73 30.55 13.87
C ALA A 10 52.25 30.13 13.87
N LEU A 11 51.39 31.00 13.33
CA LEU A 11 49.97 30.75 13.14
C LEU A 11 49.79 29.92 11.85
N VAL A 12 49.60 28.61 12.00
CA VAL A 12 49.16 27.74 10.88
C VAL A 12 47.65 27.90 10.75
N LEU A 13 47.21 28.66 9.74
CA LEU A 13 45.81 28.74 9.32
C LEU A 13 45.49 27.53 8.45
N THR A 14 44.95 26.46 9.06
CA THR A 14 44.31 25.38 8.32
C THR A 14 42.97 25.86 7.79
N LEU A 15 42.90 26.16 6.49
CA LEU A 15 41.67 26.52 5.80
C LEU A 15 40.85 25.23 5.60
N SER A 16 39.93 24.96 6.52
CA SER A 16 38.95 23.88 6.39
C SER A 16 37.97 24.22 5.27
N VAL A 17 38.15 23.60 4.10
CA VAL A 17 37.17 23.68 3.01
C VAL A 17 35.92 22.92 3.46
N LEU A 18 34.94 23.65 4.00
CA LEU A 18 33.58 23.16 4.12
C LEU A 18 33.04 23.00 2.68
N SER A 19 33.15 21.77 2.15
CA SER A 19 32.44 21.39 0.94
C SER A 19 30.96 21.31 1.29
N SER A 20 30.25 22.43 1.15
CA SER A 20 28.79 22.42 1.13
C SER A 20 28.38 21.62 -0.11
N LYS A 21 28.01 20.35 0.06
CA LYS A 21 27.29 19.62 -0.97
C LYS A 21 25.97 20.37 -1.17
N ALA A 22 25.88 21.14 -2.25
CA ALA A 22 24.60 21.67 -2.68
C ALA A 22 23.70 20.47 -2.99
N PHE A 23 22.65 20.27 -2.20
CA PHE A 23 21.58 19.37 -2.60
C PHE A 23 21.01 19.93 -3.92
N ALA A 24 20.99 19.12 -4.96
CA ALA A 24 20.52 19.55 -6.27
C ALA A 24 19.01 19.70 -6.21
N GLU A 25 18.51 20.93 -6.07
CA GLU A 25 17.08 21.23 -6.09
C GLU A 25 16.43 20.70 -7.37
N LEU A 26 15.20 20.20 -7.26
CA LEU A 26 14.42 19.77 -8.41
C LEU A 26 14.15 20.92 -9.39
N THR A 27 14.43 20.69 -10.66
CA THR A 27 13.94 21.58 -11.73
C THR A 27 12.40 21.55 -11.80
N PRO A 28 11.74 22.53 -12.43
CA PRO A 28 10.28 22.50 -12.59
C PRO A 28 9.75 21.26 -13.30
N GLN A 29 10.55 20.64 -14.18
CA GLN A 29 10.19 19.37 -14.81
C GLN A 29 10.28 18.21 -13.82
N GLU A 30 11.37 18.12 -13.06
CA GLU A 30 11.58 17.07 -12.05
C GLU A 30 10.57 17.20 -10.90
N GLN A 31 10.20 18.43 -10.51
CA GLN A 31 9.13 18.66 -9.54
C GLN A 31 7.80 18.08 -10.02
N ARG A 32 7.43 18.29 -11.29
CA ARG A 32 6.20 17.67 -11.83
C ARG A 32 6.26 16.15 -11.84
N LEU A 33 7.43 15.57 -12.10
CA LEU A 33 7.62 14.12 -12.04
C LEU A 33 7.51 13.61 -10.60
N ALA A 34 8.08 14.33 -9.64
CA ALA A 34 7.91 14.07 -8.21
C ALA A 34 6.43 14.12 -7.81
N ASP A 35 5.69 15.16 -8.21
CA ASP A 35 4.26 15.31 -7.92
C ASP A 35 3.44 14.14 -8.51
N MET A 36 3.76 13.70 -9.73
CA MET A 36 3.13 12.53 -10.34
C MET A 36 3.42 11.24 -9.55
N MET A 37 4.66 11.04 -9.10
CA MET A 37 5.06 9.89 -8.28
C MET A 37 4.36 9.90 -6.91
N LEU A 38 4.24 11.08 -6.30
CA LEU A 38 3.65 11.29 -4.98
C LEU A 38 2.12 11.46 -5.02
N SER A 39 1.48 11.30 -6.18
CA SER A 39 0.03 11.40 -6.32
C SER A 39 -0.75 10.22 -5.73
N GLY A 40 -0.08 9.08 -5.49
CA GLY A 40 -0.72 7.83 -5.09
C GLY A 40 -1.37 7.06 -6.24
N ASP A 41 -1.40 7.60 -7.46
CA ASP A 41 -1.94 6.94 -8.64
C ASP A 41 -0.86 6.10 -9.36
N MET A 42 -1.12 4.81 -9.57
CA MET A 42 -0.15 3.89 -10.18
C MET A 42 0.08 4.14 -11.67
N THR A 43 -0.86 4.80 -12.36
CA THR A 43 -0.70 5.22 -13.77
C THR A 43 0.23 6.42 -13.86
N GLN A 44 0.08 7.40 -12.96
CA GLN A 44 0.96 8.56 -12.84
C GLN A 44 2.38 8.15 -12.43
N LEU A 45 2.51 7.25 -11.44
CA LEU A 45 3.80 6.67 -11.04
C LEU A 45 4.51 6.04 -12.25
N ARG A 46 3.79 5.24 -13.04
CA ARG A 46 4.35 4.60 -14.24
C ARG A 46 4.74 5.63 -15.30
N ALA A 47 3.90 6.62 -15.55
CA ALA A 47 4.14 7.66 -16.56
C ALA A 47 5.37 8.51 -16.19
N ALA A 48 5.51 8.89 -14.92
CA ALA A 48 6.68 9.60 -14.42
C ALA A 48 7.95 8.75 -14.52
N SER A 49 7.89 7.49 -14.09
CA SER A 49 9.03 6.56 -14.14
C SER A 49 9.51 6.32 -15.57
N LYS A 50 8.60 6.20 -16.55
CA LYS A 50 8.96 6.11 -17.97
C LYS A 50 9.69 7.35 -18.47
N GLN A 51 9.28 8.54 -18.02
CA GLN A 51 9.93 9.78 -18.41
C GLN A 51 11.32 9.89 -17.80
N ILE A 52 11.48 9.57 -16.51
CA ILE A 52 12.78 9.51 -15.82
C ILE A 52 13.72 8.54 -16.54
N TYR A 53 13.24 7.33 -16.83
CA TYR A 53 13.98 6.32 -17.58
C TYR A 53 14.41 6.83 -18.96
N SER A 54 13.48 7.38 -19.74
CA SER A 54 13.74 7.79 -21.13
C SER A 54 14.69 8.98 -21.22
N ALA A 55 14.62 9.89 -20.24
CA ALA A 55 15.48 11.06 -20.15
C ALA A 55 16.78 10.80 -19.37
N LYS A 56 16.98 9.59 -18.82
CA LYS A 56 18.10 9.22 -17.92
C LYS A 56 18.30 10.24 -16.80
N ILE A 57 17.21 10.67 -16.16
CA ILE A 57 17.29 11.64 -15.06
C ILE A 57 18.01 11.01 -13.88
N ALA A 58 19.11 11.63 -13.46
CA ALA A 58 19.98 11.13 -12.39
C ALA A 58 19.93 11.98 -11.10
N ASN A 59 19.00 12.94 -11.00
CA ASN A 59 18.86 13.80 -9.83
C ASN A 59 18.55 12.96 -8.57
N PRO A 60 19.43 12.95 -7.55
CA PRO A 60 19.25 12.12 -6.36
C PRO A 60 17.98 12.40 -5.57
N GLU A 61 17.48 13.64 -5.54
CA GLU A 61 16.26 13.98 -4.80
C GLU A 61 15.02 13.31 -5.44
N LEU A 62 14.93 13.31 -6.77
CA LEU A 62 13.86 12.63 -7.49
C LEU A 62 13.99 11.10 -7.43
N LEU A 63 15.21 10.58 -7.48
CA LEU A 63 15.46 9.14 -7.38
C LEU A 63 15.25 8.60 -5.96
N ASP A 64 15.43 9.42 -4.92
CA ASP A 64 15.10 9.07 -3.55
C ASP A 64 13.59 8.86 -3.35
N ILE A 65 12.77 9.67 -4.03
CA ILE A 65 11.32 9.46 -4.09
C ILE A 65 11.01 8.10 -4.74
N ALA A 66 11.60 7.84 -5.92
CA ALA A 66 11.39 6.59 -6.64
C ALA A 66 11.81 5.36 -5.81
N ALA A 67 12.97 5.43 -5.16
CA ALA A 67 13.51 4.37 -4.32
C ALA A 67 12.63 4.14 -3.07
N ALA A 68 12.21 5.20 -2.38
CA ALA A 68 11.33 5.08 -1.23
C ALA A 68 9.97 4.49 -1.61
N ILE A 69 9.38 4.89 -2.75
CA ILE A 69 8.13 4.29 -3.25
C ILE A 69 8.33 2.81 -3.55
N LEU A 70 9.42 2.44 -4.24
CA LEU A 70 9.71 1.05 -4.56
C LEU A 70 9.83 0.20 -3.31
N LEU A 71 10.64 0.63 -2.32
CA LEU A 71 10.82 -0.07 -1.03
C LEU A 71 9.51 -0.16 -0.23
N LYS A 72 8.67 0.87 -0.25
CA LYS A 72 7.35 0.82 0.40
C LYS A 72 6.40 -0.18 -0.27
N LYS A 73 6.47 -0.32 -1.60
CA LYS A 73 5.43 -1.01 -2.38
C LYS A 73 5.79 -2.44 -2.76
N TYR A 74 7.05 -2.77 -3.05
CA TYR A 74 7.41 -4.12 -3.52
C TYR A 74 7.01 -5.25 -2.57
N PRO A 75 7.05 -5.13 -1.22
CA PRO A 75 6.77 -6.26 -0.33
C PRO A 75 5.33 -6.76 -0.40
N HIS A 76 4.41 -5.88 -0.81
CA HIS A 76 2.97 -6.13 -0.87
C HIS A 76 2.40 -5.80 -2.25
N ALA A 77 3.24 -5.88 -3.29
CA ALA A 77 2.83 -5.56 -4.65
C ALA A 77 1.74 -6.54 -5.12
N THR A 78 0.68 -6.01 -5.72
CA THR A 78 -0.33 -6.81 -6.42
C THR A 78 0.04 -6.97 -7.89
N ARG A 79 -0.50 -8.00 -8.58
CA ARG A 79 -0.23 -8.24 -10.01
C ARG A 79 -0.51 -7.03 -10.91
N SER A 80 -1.48 -6.18 -10.57
CA SER A 80 -1.82 -4.96 -11.33
C SER A 80 -0.81 -3.83 -11.14
N GLU A 81 -0.04 -3.84 -10.05
CA GLU A 81 0.95 -2.80 -9.71
C GLU A 81 2.35 -3.10 -10.26
N VAL A 82 2.62 -4.37 -10.59
CA VAL A 82 3.92 -4.87 -11.05
C VAL A 82 4.48 -4.07 -12.22
N ASP A 83 3.64 -3.71 -13.19
CA ASP A 83 4.10 -2.97 -14.37
C ASP A 83 4.64 -1.58 -13.97
N SER A 84 3.94 -0.88 -13.09
CA SER A 84 4.39 0.42 -12.60
C SER A 84 5.67 0.31 -11.78
N LEU A 85 5.76 -0.66 -10.85
CA LEU A 85 6.95 -0.87 -10.03
C LEU A 85 8.17 -1.32 -10.85
N ALA A 86 7.96 -2.11 -11.91
CA ALA A 86 9.02 -2.46 -12.85
C ALA A 86 9.58 -1.22 -13.57
N TRP A 87 8.72 -0.26 -13.94
CA TRP A 87 9.18 1.00 -14.50
C TRP A 87 9.92 1.87 -13.49
N VAL A 88 9.52 1.86 -12.22
CA VAL A 88 10.26 2.53 -11.13
C VAL A 88 11.67 1.94 -11.02
N ALA A 89 11.78 0.61 -10.92
CA ALA A 89 13.07 -0.09 -10.86
C ALA A 89 13.97 0.25 -12.06
N ARG A 90 13.41 0.21 -13.28
CA ARG A 90 14.15 0.58 -14.49
C ARG A 90 14.60 2.04 -14.50
N ALA A 91 13.76 2.96 -14.02
CA ALA A 91 14.12 4.38 -13.92
C ALA A 91 15.31 4.59 -12.97
N ILE A 92 15.33 3.87 -11.85
CA ILE A 92 16.46 3.86 -10.91
C ILE A 92 17.72 3.31 -11.59
N GLY A 93 17.64 2.14 -12.25
CA GLY A 93 18.79 1.55 -12.94
C GLY A 93 19.38 2.45 -14.03
N ALA A 94 18.52 3.06 -14.86
CA ALA A 94 18.95 3.95 -15.94
C ALA A 94 19.60 5.26 -15.49
N SER A 95 19.56 5.58 -14.18
CA SER A 95 20.30 6.70 -13.62
C SER A 95 21.80 6.44 -13.52
N GLU A 96 22.22 5.17 -13.60
CA GLU A 96 23.62 4.73 -13.45
C GLU A 96 24.23 5.20 -12.11
N ASN A 97 23.39 5.47 -11.09
CA ASN A 97 23.80 5.97 -9.79
C ASN A 97 23.91 4.84 -8.75
N GLY A 98 25.15 4.45 -8.43
CA GLY A 98 25.47 3.34 -7.51
C GLY A 98 24.95 3.50 -6.08
N ARG A 99 24.43 4.68 -5.69
CA ARG A 99 23.69 4.89 -4.42
C ARG A 99 22.48 3.96 -4.28
N TYR A 100 21.85 3.58 -5.39
CA TYR A 100 20.61 2.80 -5.38
C TYR A 100 20.81 1.31 -5.58
N TYR A 101 22.06 0.82 -5.55
CA TYR A 101 22.38 -0.59 -5.72
C TYR A 101 21.68 -1.46 -4.68
N SER A 102 21.75 -1.07 -3.39
CA SER A 102 21.07 -1.77 -2.29
C SER A 102 19.55 -1.89 -2.49
N VAL A 103 18.92 -0.86 -3.06
CA VAL A 103 17.48 -0.81 -3.30
C VAL A 103 17.07 -1.87 -4.32
N LEU A 104 17.77 -1.94 -5.46
CA LEU A 104 17.46 -2.91 -6.51
C LEU A 104 17.85 -4.34 -6.10
N SER A 105 19.00 -4.52 -5.42
CA SER A 105 19.42 -5.82 -4.86
C SER A 105 18.36 -6.37 -3.90
N GLU A 106 17.85 -5.54 -2.99
CA GLU A 106 16.78 -5.95 -2.07
C GLU A 106 15.51 -6.41 -2.81
N VAL A 107 15.09 -5.67 -3.84
CA VAL A 107 13.89 -6.03 -4.61
C VAL A 107 14.09 -7.35 -5.34
N VAL A 108 15.27 -7.59 -5.92
CA VAL A 108 15.62 -8.87 -6.57
C VAL A 108 15.59 -10.02 -5.55
N GLU A 109 16.19 -9.83 -4.39
CA GLU A 109 16.31 -10.88 -3.37
C GLU A 109 14.99 -11.21 -2.66
N LYS A 110 14.10 -10.22 -2.46
CA LYS A 110 12.96 -10.35 -1.54
C LYS A 110 11.58 -10.31 -2.22
N THR A 111 11.47 -9.87 -3.48
CA THR A 111 10.16 -9.86 -4.14
C THR A 111 9.67 -11.28 -4.41
N THR A 112 8.36 -11.49 -4.30
CA THR A 112 7.70 -12.78 -4.60
C THR A 112 7.09 -12.82 -6.01
N ILE A 113 7.38 -11.81 -6.84
CA ILE A 113 6.81 -11.66 -8.18
C ILE A 113 7.91 -11.70 -9.24
N ASP A 114 8.01 -12.80 -9.96
CA ASP A 114 9.05 -13.07 -10.98
C ASP A 114 9.20 -11.95 -12.03
N LYS A 115 8.10 -11.29 -12.41
CA LYS A 115 8.16 -10.18 -13.37
C LYS A 115 8.84 -8.95 -12.77
N LEU A 116 8.59 -8.63 -11.51
CA LEU A 116 9.23 -7.50 -10.85
C LEU A 116 10.72 -7.80 -10.62
N GLU A 117 11.02 -9.01 -10.13
CA GLU A 117 12.39 -9.53 -9.95
C GLU A 117 13.21 -9.33 -11.23
N ARG A 118 12.75 -9.89 -12.36
CA ARG A 118 13.45 -9.79 -13.66
C ARG A 118 13.73 -8.35 -14.10
N HIS A 119 12.79 -7.43 -13.83
CA HIS A 119 12.98 -6.03 -14.21
C HIS A 119 13.92 -5.29 -13.26
N ALA A 120 13.89 -5.62 -11.97
CA ALA A 120 14.82 -5.08 -10.97
C ALA A 120 16.24 -5.61 -11.21
N ASP A 121 16.39 -6.90 -11.53
CA ASP A 121 17.67 -7.55 -11.84
C ASP A 121 18.34 -6.90 -13.06
N LYS A 122 17.60 -6.74 -14.15
CA LYS A 122 18.10 -5.99 -15.31
C LYS A 122 18.45 -4.54 -14.98
N ALA A 123 17.70 -3.89 -14.11
CA ALA A 123 17.99 -2.51 -13.71
C ALA A 123 19.21 -2.43 -12.77
N LEU A 124 19.46 -3.48 -11.98
CA LEU A 124 20.63 -3.61 -11.12
C LEU A 124 21.90 -3.75 -11.97
N ASP A 125 21.85 -4.51 -13.07
CA ASP A 125 22.94 -4.64 -14.05
C ASP A 125 23.32 -3.29 -14.70
N ASP A 126 22.37 -2.35 -14.78
CA ASP A 126 22.61 -1.00 -15.33
C ASP A 126 23.35 -0.07 -14.34
N LEU A 127 23.53 -0.47 -13.07
CA LEU A 127 24.25 0.31 -12.06
C LEU A 127 25.74 -0.07 -11.98
N PRO A 128 26.64 0.86 -11.63
CA PRO A 128 28.09 0.60 -11.52
C PRO A 128 28.49 -0.26 -10.29
N GLY A 129 27.54 -0.92 -9.62
CA GLY A 129 27.74 -1.50 -8.30
C GLY A 129 27.40 -0.54 -7.16
N ALA A 130 27.60 -0.99 -5.91
CA ALA A 130 27.39 -0.16 -4.74
C ALA A 130 28.48 0.92 -4.62
N GLU A 131 28.11 2.17 -4.88
CA GLU A 131 29.00 3.33 -4.78
C GLU A 131 28.38 4.44 -3.92
N GLY A 132 29.20 5.06 -3.05
CA GLY A 132 28.73 6.13 -2.17
C GLY A 132 27.80 5.68 -1.04
N GLU A 133 27.15 6.65 -0.39
CA GLU A 133 26.12 6.37 0.62
C GLU A 133 24.96 5.64 -0.04
N GLN A 134 24.68 4.43 0.42
CA GLN A 134 23.59 3.60 -0.11
C GLN A 134 22.25 4.10 0.39
N PHE A 135 21.26 4.19 -0.50
CA PHE A 135 19.90 4.53 -0.13
C PHE A 135 19.29 3.40 0.71
N ALA A 136 18.61 3.77 1.80
CA ALA A 136 17.91 2.85 2.69
C ALA A 136 16.48 3.34 2.95
N TYR A 137 15.59 2.41 3.29
CA TYR A 137 14.23 2.75 3.68
C TYR A 137 14.23 3.78 4.84
N GLY A 138 13.40 4.82 4.71
CA GLY A 138 13.32 5.92 5.68
C GLY A 138 14.27 7.09 5.43
N MET A 139 15.23 6.99 4.51
CA MET A 139 16.07 8.15 4.12
C MET A 139 15.27 9.26 3.43
N TYR A 140 14.21 8.90 2.72
CA TYR A 140 13.19 9.83 2.23
C TYR A 140 11.86 9.59 2.95
N MET A 141 11.33 10.63 3.60
CA MET A 141 10.01 10.55 4.23
C MET A 141 8.92 10.77 3.19
N LEU A 142 8.31 9.67 2.74
CA LEU A 142 7.11 9.73 1.91
C LEU A 142 5.97 10.39 2.69
N PRO A 143 5.05 11.11 2.01
CA PRO A 143 3.82 11.58 2.64
C PRO A 143 3.12 10.42 3.36
N GLU A 144 2.71 10.63 4.60
CA GLU A 144 2.15 9.59 5.48
C GLU A 144 1.01 8.83 4.80
N LYS A 145 0.15 9.56 4.08
CA LYS A 145 -1.02 9.04 3.37
C LYS A 145 -0.72 8.52 1.96
N LEU A 146 0.52 8.59 1.48
CA LEU A 146 0.86 8.13 0.14
C LEU A 146 0.76 6.61 0.07
N TYR A 147 -0.15 6.10 -0.77
CA TYR A 147 -0.56 4.69 -0.79
C TYR A 147 -1.05 4.17 0.57
N SER A 148 -1.34 5.05 1.53
CA SER A 148 -2.19 4.62 2.63
C SER A 148 -3.50 4.22 1.96
N LYS A 149 -3.96 3.03 2.30
CA LYS A 149 -5.25 2.52 1.86
C LYS A 149 -6.36 3.27 2.60
N GLU A 150 -6.25 4.59 2.71
CA GLU A 150 -7.33 5.46 3.12
C GLU A 150 -8.25 5.49 1.90
N LEU A 151 -9.19 4.54 1.92
CA LEU A 151 -10.12 4.26 0.85
C LEU A 151 -10.64 5.56 0.27
N ASP A 152 -10.56 5.68 -1.05
CA ASP A 152 -11.25 6.73 -1.80
C ASP A 152 -12.66 6.89 -1.22
N SER A 153 -12.91 8.04 -0.57
CA SER A 153 -14.16 8.30 0.14
C SER A 153 -15.36 8.17 -0.79
N SER A 154 -15.15 8.39 -2.09
CA SER A 154 -16.15 8.17 -3.14
C SER A 154 -16.45 6.68 -3.35
N VAL A 155 -15.45 5.80 -3.27
CA VAL A 155 -15.63 4.34 -3.34
C VAL A 155 -16.35 3.84 -2.10
N ILE A 156 -15.98 4.29 -0.89
CA ILE A 156 -16.74 3.93 0.33
C ILE A 156 -18.19 4.36 0.19
N SER A 157 -18.43 5.62 -0.19
CA SER A 157 -19.79 6.17 -0.27
C SER A 157 -20.64 5.43 -1.30
N ARG A 158 -20.07 5.13 -2.47
CA ARG A 158 -20.73 4.33 -3.51
C ARG A 158 -21.01 2.91 -3.04
N LEU A 159 -20.02 2.22 -2.46
CA LEU A 159 -20.20 0.84 -1.99
C LEU A 159 -21.22 0.78 -0.85
N LYS A 160 -21.17 1.72 0.09
CA LYS A 160 -22.20 1.88 1.13
C LYS A 160 -23.58 1.99 0.50
N SER A 161 -23.76 2.89 -0.46
CA SER A 161 -25.03 3.05 -1.17
C SER A 161 -25.48 1.76 -1.87
N GLN A 162 -24.58 1.00 -2.49
CA GLN A 162 -24.90 -0.28 -3.12
C GLN A 162 -25.30 -1.35 -2.08
N MET A 163 -24.62 -1.39 -0.94
CA MET A 163 -24.88 -2.35 0.14
C MET A 163 -26.15 -2.03 0.93
N THR A 164 -26.62 -0.78 0.92
CA THR A 164 -27.86 -0.37 1.60
C THR A 164 -29.03 -0.17 0.63
N ALA A 165 -28.87 -0.50 -0.66
CA ALA A 165 -29.90 -0.28 -1.69
C ALA A 165 -31.09 -1.27 -1.63
N GLY A 166 -30.94 -2.41 -0.93
CA GLY A 166 -32.00 -3.43 -0.83
C GLY A 166 -32.08 -4.35 -2.04
N ASP A 167 -31.04 -4.38 -2.87
CA ASP A 167 -30.94 -5.23 -4.05
C ASP A 167 -29.79 -6.24 -3.89
N LEU A 168 -30.09 -7.54 -4.00
CA LEU A 168 -29.11 -8.62 -3.83
C LEU A 168 -27.97 -8.57 -4.86
N SER A 169 -28.23 -8.06 -6.06
CA SER A 169 -27.22 -7.93 -7.11
C SER A 169 -26.22 -6.81 -6.76
N ASN A 170 -26.70 -5.66 -6.32
CA ASN A 170 -25.89 -4.53 -5.85
C ASN A 170 -25.08 -4.93 -4.61
N LEU A 171 -25.70 -5.59 -3.63
CA LEU A 171 -25.02 -6.09 -2.44
C LEU A 171 -23.88 -7.05 -2.80
N LYS A 172 -24.15 -7.99 -3.71
CA LYS A 172 -23.14 -8.95 -4.18
C LYS A 172 -22.02 -8.27 -4.97
N GLN A 173 -22.35 -7.30 -5.82
CA GLN A 173 -21.36 -6.55 -6.59
C GLN A 173 -20.44 -5.76 -5.67
N ALA A 174 -20.99 -5.09 -4.66
CA ALA A 174 -20.24 -4.36 -3.67
C ALA A 174 -19.30 -5.29 -2.88
N ALA A 175 -19.80 -6.43 -2.41
CA ALA A 175 -18.99 -7.41 -1.69
C ALA A 175 -17.86 -8.02 -2.52
N LYS A 176 -18.12 -8.30 -3.81
CA LYS A 176 -17.08 -8.72 -4.76
C LYS A 176 -16.00 -7.66 -4.95
N GLU A 177 -16.40 -6.40 -5.06
CA GLU A 177 -15.47 -5.29 -5.21
C GLU A 177 -14.65 -5.04 -3.93
N MET A 178 -15.28 -5.16 -2.75
CA MET A 178 -14.57 -5.15 -1.47
C MET A 178 -13.51 -6.24 -1.42
N THR A 179 -13.87 -7.47 -1.84
CA THR A 179 -12.98 -8.63 -1.85
C THR A 179 -11.82 -8.44 -2.84
N SER A 180 -12.10 -8.03 -4.09
CA SER A 180 -11.08 -7.92 -5.14
C SER A 180 -10.07 -6.81 -4.89
N ARG A 181 -10.48 -5.74 -4.19
CA ARG A 181 -9.61 -4.65 -3.75
C ARG A 181 -9.04 -4.87 -2.35
N GLU A 182 -9.42 -5.97 -1.68
CA GLU A 182 -9.06 -6.30 -0.30
C GLU A 182 -9.37 -5.14 0.69
N LEU A 183 -10.50 -4.47 0.50
CA LEU A 183 -10.83 -3.24 1.21
C LEU A 183 -10.82 -3.45 2.73
N LYS A 184 -10.01 -2.66 3.44
CA LYS A 184 -9.94 -2.65 4.90
C LYS A 184 -10.80 -1.51 5.47
N SER A 185 -12.08 -1.49 5.11
CA SER A 185 -13.03 -0.47 5.59
C SER A 185 -13.93 -1.04 6.67
N GLN A 186 -13.71 -0.61 7.91
CA GLN A 186 -14.55 -1.01 9.04
C GLN A 186 -16.02 -0.66 8.77
N ALA A 187 -16.31 0.53 8.23
CA ALA A 187 -17.68 0.95 7.93
C ALA A 187 -18.40 0.03 6.93
N LEU A 188 -17.71 -0.46 5.89
CA LEU A 188 -18.31 -1.39 4.92
C LEU A 188 -18.42 -2.81 5.48
N CYS A 189 -17.44 -3.25 6.27
CA CYS A 189 -17.47 -4.56 6.92
C CYS A 189 -18.54 -4.61 8.03
N ASP A 190 -18.81 -3.50 8.72
CA ASP A 190 -19.92 -3.36 9.68
C ASP A 190 -21.27 -3.56 8.98
N ILE A 191 -21.47 -2.93 7.82
CA ILE A 191 -22.67 -3.15 6.99
C ILE A 191 -22.78 -4.62 6.57
N ALA A 192 -21.68 -5.22 6.10
CA ALA A 192 -21.66 -6.64 5.70
C ALA A 192 -22.02 -7.56 6.87
N ALA A 193 -21.44 -7.33 8.04
CA ALA A 193 -21.68 -8.09 9.26
C ALA A 193 -23.12 -7.95 9.73
N GLU A 194 -23.65 -6.73 9.76
CA GLU A 194 -25.02 -6.46 10.15
C GLU A 194 -26.03 -7.16 9.22
N ILE A 195 -25.85 -7.04 7.90
CA ILE A 195 -26.70 -7.72 6.91
C ILE A 195 -26.61 -9.24 7.10
N LEU A 196 -25.40 -9.77 7.30
CA LEU A 196 -25.21 -11.20 7.48
C LEU A 196 -25.95 -11.71 8.73
N LEU A 197 -25.72 -11.09 9.90
CA LEU A 197 -26.35 -11.47 11.17
C LEU A 197 -27.88 -11.40 11.13
N ARG A 198 -28.45 -10.43 10.39
CA ARG A 198 -29.90 -10.29 10.24
C ARG A 198 -30.54 -11.37 9.38
N ASN A 199 -29.81 -11.94 8.41
CA ASN A 199 -30.43 -12.69 7.31
C ASN A 199 -29.90 -14.13 7.15
N TYR A 200 -28.76 -14.49 7.74
CA TYR A 200 -28.14 -15.80 7.47
C TYR A 200 -29.01 -16.98 7.92
N ALA A 201 -29.77 -16.82 9.00
CA ALA A 201 -30.55 -17.89 9.62
C ALA A 201 -31.74 -18.32 8.75
N SER A 202 -32.36 -17.39 8.02
CA SER A 202 -33.50 -17.61 7.12
C SER A 202 -33.11 -17.57 5.64
N ALA A 203 -31.81 -17.71 5.33
CA ALA A 203 -31.29 -17.51 3.99
C ALA A 203 -31.86 -18.49 2.95
N GLN A 204 -32.47 -17.94 1.90
CA GLN A 204 -32.95 -18.65 0.72
C GLN A 204 -31.82 -18.96 -0.26
N LYS A 205 -32.06 -19.93 -1.16
CA LYS A 205 -31.07 -20.44 -2.13
C LYS A 205 -30.44 -19.34 -3.01
N ASN A 206 -31.22 -18.34 -3.41
CA ASN A 206 -30.76 -17.20 -4.22
C ASN A 206 -29.86 -16.21 -3.44
N GLN A 207 -29.96 -16.16 -2.11
CA GLN A 207 -29.17 -15.28 -1.25
C GLN A 207 -27.81 -15.88 -0.86
N LEU A 208 -27.69 -17.21 -0.86
CA LEU A 208 -26.52 -17.93 -0.35
C LEU A 208 -25.19 -17.49 -0.99
N ASP A 209 -25.20 -17.16 -2.28
CA ASP A 209 -23.99 -16.70 -2.95
C ASP A 209 -23.61 -15.27 -2.53
N THR A 210 -24.59 -14.40 -2.34
CA THR A 210 -24.36 -13.02 -1.87
C THR A 210 -23.79 -13.03 -0.45
N PHE A 211 -24.36 -13.84 0.46
CA PHE A 211 -23.86 -13.95 1.83
C PHE A 211 -22.47 -14.58 1.91
N ALA A 212 -22.15 -15.53 1.02
CA ALA A 212 -20.78 -16.03 0.88
C ALA A 212 -19.79 -14.91 0.46
N TRP A 213 -20.21 -14.00 -0.43
CA TRP A 213 -19.39 -12.84 -0.80
C TRP A 213 -19.25 -11.82 0.32
N LEU A 214 -20.27 -11.62 1.16
CA LEU A 214 -20.15 -10.80 2.37
C LEU A 214 -19.07 -11.35 3.30
N MET A 215 -19.08 -12.66 3.55
CA MET A 215 -18.05 -13.33 4.37
C MET A 215 -16.65 -13.22 3.76
N ASN A 216 -16.53 -13.34 2.43
CA ASN A 216 -15.25 -13.10 1.75
C ASN A 216 -14.75 -11.67 1.95
N ALA A 217 -15.65 -10.68 1.87
CA ALA A 217 -15.30 -9.28 2.07
C ALA A 217 -14.84 -9.02 3.51
N ILE A 218 -15.52 -9.61 4.50
CA ILE A 218 -15.13 -9.57 5.91
C ILE A 218 -13.78 -10.26 6.12
N GLY A 219 -13.60 -11.51 5.67
CA GLY A 219 -12.36 -12.26 5.85
C GLY A 219 -11.15 -11.58 5.21
N ARG A 220 -11.28 -11.08 3.98
CA ARG A 220 -10.19 -10.35 3.29
C ARG A 220 -9.84 -9.01 3.92
N SER A 221 -10.70 -8.43 4.76
CA SER A 221 -10.35 -7.24 5.53
C SER A 221 -9.26 -7.53 6.57
N GLY A 222 -9.21 -8.78 7.09
CA GLY A 222 -8.32 -9.22 8.17
C GLY A 222 -8.70 -8.68 9.56
N MET A 223 -9.83 -7.98 9.70
CA MET A 223 -10.19 -7.31 10.96
C MET A 223 -10.70 -8.30 12.01
N ALA A 224 -9.94 -8.44 13.11
CA ALA A 224 -10.24 -9.37 14.20
C ALA A 224 -11.64 -9.19 14.83
N ARG A 225 -12.22 -7.98 14.75
CA ARG A 225 -13.53 -7.66 15.32
C ARG A 225 -14.70 -8.46 14.74
N TYR A 226 -14.53 -9.10 13.59
CA TYR A 226 -15.61 -9.87 12.94
C TYR A 226 -15.49 -11.38 13.20
N HIS A 227 -14.62 -11.81 14.11
CA HIS A 227 -14.46 -13.21 14.45
C HIS A 227 -15.78 -13.81 14.94
N ASP A 228 -16.44 -13.17 15.90
CA ASP A 228 -17.70 -13.68 16.46
C ASP A 228 -18.84 -13.69 15.42
N VAL A 229 -18.84 -12.75 14.47
CA VAL A 229 -19.81 -12.72 13.36
C VAL A 229 -19.67 -13.98 12.49
N LEU A 230 -18.44 -14.35 12.14
CA LEU A 230 -18.20 -15.54 11.33
C LEU A 230 -18.42 -16.81 12.14
N LEU A 231 -18.03 -16.84 13.41
CA LEU A 231 -18.29 -17.98 14.30
C LEU A 231 -19.80 -18.25 14.45
N GLU A 232 -20.61 -17.21 14.65
CA GLU A 232 -22.07 -17.31 14.72
C GLU A 232 -22.66 -17.97 13.47
N VAL A 233 -22.23 -17.56 12.27
CA VAL A 233 -22.71 -18.14 11.01
C VAL A 233 -22.18 -19.58 10.81
N GLU A 234 -20.95 -19.85 11.23
CA GLU A 234 -20.34 -21.17 11.19
C GLU A 234 -21.12 -22.18 12.05
N GLU A 235 -21.46 -21.81 13.29
CA GLU A 235 -22.11 -22.70 14.25
C GLU A 235 -23.62 -22.84 14.00
N ASN A 236 -24.29 -21.75 13.61
CA ASN A 236 -25.75 -21.69 13.65
C ASN A 236 -26.43 -21.69 12.26
N SER A 237 -25.69 -21.53 11.15
CA SER A 237 -26.34 -21.58 9.83
C SER A 237 -26.81 -22.98 9.49
N GLU A 238 -28.07 -23.16 9.07
CA GLU A 238 -28.58 -24.44 8.55
C GLU A 238 -27.92 -24.81 7.20
N THR A 239 -27.36 -23.84 6.49
CA THR A 239 -26.79 -24.04 5.16
C THR A 239 -25.31 -24.39 5.21
N ARG A 240 -24.95 -25.60 4.76
CA ARG A 240 -23.55 -26.06 4.65
C ARG A 240 -22.62 -25.10 3.91
N LYS A 241 -23.13 -24.43 2.85
CA LYS A 241 -22.35 -23.44 2.11
C LYS A 241 -21.94 -22.27 3.02
N LEU A 242 -22.89 -21.71 3.78
CA LEU A 242 -22.58 -20.56 4.63
C LEU A 242 -21.60 -20.95 5.74
N ARG A 243 -21.81 -22.10 6.40
CA ARG A 243 -20.87 -22.62 7.41
C ARG A 243 -19.43 -22.72 6.89
N LYS A 244 -19.24 -23.31 5.71
CA LYS A 244 -17.92 -23.46 5.09
C LYS A 244 -17.25 -22.11 4.78
N TYR A 245 -18.02 -21.14 4.27
CA TYR A 245 -17.46 -19.82 3.96
C TYR A 245 -17.15 -19.03 5.23
N ALA A 246 -17.92 -19.23 6.30
CA ALA A 246 -17.69 -18.61 7.58
C ALA A 246 -16.38 -19.10 8.20
N GLU A 247 -16.21 -20.42 8.32
CA GLU A 247 -14.98 -21.08 8.80
C GLU A 247 -13.74 -20.58 8.04
N SER A 248 -13.76 -20.73 6.70
CA SER A 248 -12.62 -20.36 5.86
C SER A 248 -12.24 -18.87 5.94
N ASN A 249 -13.20 -17.97 6.17
CA ASN A 249 -12.92 -16.55 6.30
C ASN A 249 -12.56 -16.15 7.74
N ARG A 250 -13.01 -16.91 8.74
CA ARG A 250 -12.66 -16.71 10.15
C ARG A 250 -11.18 -16.99 10.38
N GLU A 251 -10.66 -18.05 9.77
CA GLU A 251 -9.21 -18.38 9.75
C GLU A 251 -8.35 -17.29 9.08
N ALA A 252 -8.94 -16.42 8.26
CA ALA A 252 -8.24 -15.33 7.59
C ALA A 252 -8.20 -14.02 8.39
N LEU A 253 -8.85 -13.96 9.55
CA LEU A 253 -8.83 -12.78 10.43
C LEU A 253 -7.58 -12.75 11.30
N ASN A 254 -7.14 -11.55 11.68
CA ASN A 254 -6.04 -11.38 12.62
C ASN A 254 -6.42 -11.91 14.02
N GLU A 255 -5.43 -12.34 14.80
CA GLU A 255 -5.60 -12.90 16.16
C GLU A 255 -5.72 -11.84 17.28
N GLU A 256 -5.90 -10.56 16.95
CA GLU A 256 -5.87 -9.47 17.94
C GLU A 256 -7.14 -9.36 18.82
N THR A 257 -6.97 -8.90 20.06
CA THR A 257 -8.08 -8.60 20.99
C THR A 257 -8.78 -7.29 20.60
N ALA A 258 -9.67 -7.35 19.61
CA ALA A 258 -10.56 -6.25 19.24
C ALA A 258 -11.95 -6.41 19.87
N GLU A 259 -12.63 -5.29 20.13
CA GLU A 259 -14.07 -5.30 20.47
C GLU A 259 -14.84 -5.99 19.34
N GLN A 260 -15.50 -7.10 19.65
CA GLN A 260 -16.21 -7.90 18.66
C GLN A 260 -17.48 -7.19 18.20
N TYR A 261 -17.72 -7.22 16.89
CA TYR A 261 -18.93 -6.71 16.28
C TYR A 261 -20.14 -7.54 16.72
N LYS A 262 -21.24 -6.86 17.05
CA LYS A 262 -22.51 -7.49 17.47
C LYS A 262 -23.66 -6.94 16.64
N LEU A 263 -24.69 -7.77 16.48
CA LEU A 263 -25.94 -7.37 15.83
C LEU A 263 -26.48 -6.07 16.47
N GLY A 264 -26.77 -5.08 15.64
CA GLY A 264 -27.28 -3.78 16.06
C GLY A 264 -26.22 -2.72 16.36
N MET A 265 -24.93 -2.98 16.15
CA MET A 265 -23.88 -1.96 16.23
C MET A 265 -23.86 -1.01 15.01
N PHE A 266 -24.60 -1.34 13.94
CA PHE A 266 -24.82 -0.45 12.80
C PHE A 266 -26.18 0.25 12.96
N ASP A 267 -26.13 1.54 13.25
CA ASP A 267 -27.30 2.34 13.68
C ASP A 267 -28.18 2.85 12.53
N GLU A 268 -27.78 2.65 11.27
CA GLU A 268 -28.58 3.08 10.12
C GLU A 268 -29.57 1.99 9.70
N PRO A 269 -30.79 2.36 9.26
CA PRO A 269 -31.77 1.40 8.78
C PRO A 269 -31.22 0.64 7.58
N LEU A 270 -31.27 -0.69 7.66
CA LEU A 270 -30.94 -1.58 6.55
C LEU A 270 -32.22 -2.16 5.93
N PRO A 271 -32.24 -2.32 4.60
CA PRO A 271 -33.33 -3.00 3.93
C PRO A 271 -33.36 -4.47 4.33
N ASP A 272 -34.56 -5.04 4.33
CA ASP A 272 -34.73 -6.46 4.52
C ASP A 272 -34.30 -7.19 3.24
N TYR A 273 -33.25 -7.99 3.35
CA TYR A 273 -32.73 -8.79 2.23
C TYR A 273 -33.42 -10.15 2.14
N ALA A 274 -34.46 -10.42 2.95
CA ALA A 274 -35.18 -11.69 3.03
C ALA A 274 -36.08 -12.05 1.82
N PHE A 275 -36.28 -11.15 0.85
CA PHE A 275 -37.18 -11.34 -0.30
C PHE A 275 -36.47 -11.24 -1.66
#